data_AF-A0A2X0IHW3-F1
#
_entry.id   AF-A0A2X0IHW3-F1
#
_cell.length_a   1.000
_cell.length_b   1.000
_cell.length_c   1.000
_cell.angle_alpha   90.00
_cell.angle_beta   90.00
_cell.angle_gamma   90.00
#
_symmetry.space_group_name_H-M   'P 1'
#
loop_
_entity.id
_entity.type
_entity.pdbx_description
1 polymer ?
#
loop_
_entity_poly.entity_id
_entity_poly.type
_entity_poly.pdbx_seq_one_letter_code
_entity_poly.pdbx_strand_id
1 'polypeptide(L)'
;MKLAESLSDWTDYDIAMFEFGRALGIFPEGTTFGSVRGMFFMETPLSSALGEAMDALVKIGVLAYREAEYRWVGTVDIPAVRRATSGDQ
;
A
#
# COMPACT_ATOMS: atom_id res chain seq x y z
N MET A 1 -13.70 5.80 2.62
CA MET A 1 -13.12 4.85 3.59
C MET A 1 -11.64 5.14 3.68
N LYS A 2 -11.04 5.14 4.87
CA LYS A 2 -9.60 5.36 5.01
C LYS A 2 -8.86 4.06 4.73
N LEU A 3 -7.65 4.15 4.14
CA LEU A 3 -6.82 2.97 3.87
C LEU A 3 -6.55 2.13 5.13
N ALA A 4 -6.34 2.79 6.28
CA ALA A 4 -6.12 2.14 7.56
C ALA A 4 -7.32 1.26 8.00
N GLU A 5 -8.53 1.64 7.62
CA GLU A 5 -9.74 0.85 7.89
C GLU A 5 -9.81 -0.34 6.92
N SER A 6 -9.54 -0.11 5.62
CA SER A 6 -9.51 -1.15 4.58
C SER A 6 -8.47 -2.24 4.84
N LEU A 7 -7.36 -1.91 5.49
CA LEU A 7 -6.25 -2.82 5.78
C LEU A 7 -6.12 -3.11 7.29
N SER A 8 -7.22 -3.05 8.04
CA SER A 8 -7.21 -3.33 9.48
C SER A 8 -6.85 -4.78 9.81
N ASP A 9 -7.19 -5.71 8.92
CA ASP A 9 -6.78 -7.11 8.93
C ASP A 9 -5.80 -7.42 7.78
N TRP A 10 -5.27 -8.64 7.77
CA TRP A 10 -4.43 -9.11 6.68
C TRP A 10 -5.25 -9.20 5.39
N THR A 11 -4.78 -8.50 4.36
CA THR A 11 -5.47 -8.34 3.09
C THR A 11 -4.52 -8.75 1.96
N ASP A 12 -5.01 -9.61 1.08
CA ASP A 12 -4.31 -10.07 -0.13
C ASP A 12 -3.72 -8.90 -0.94
N TYR A 13 -2.53 -9.13 -1.49
CA TYR A 13 -1.71 -8.18 -2.24
C TYR A 13 -2.52 -7.39 -3.27
N ASP A 14 -3.33 -8.07 -4.09
CA ASP A 14 -4.10 -7.42 -5.16
C ASP A 14 -5.20 -6.52 -4.58
N ILE A 15 -5.89 -6.99 -3.54
CA ILE A 15 -6.94 -6.24 -2.87
C ILE A 15 -6.35 -5.02 -2.16
N ALA A 16 -5.20 -5.19 -1.52
CA ALA A 16 -4.54 -4.11 -0.79
C ALA A 16 -4.05 -3.00 -1.73
N MET A 17 -3.49 -3.36 -2.90
CA MET A 17 -3.15 -2.39 -3.95
C MET A 17 -4.39 -1.67 -4.50
N PHE A 18 -5.50 -2.38 -4.69
CA PHE A 18 -6.76 -1.77 -5.11
C PHE A 18 -7.26 -0.73 -4.10
N GLU A 19 -7.31 -1.11 -2.82
CA GLU A 19 -7.70 -0.22 -1.73
C GLU A 19 -6.77 0.98 -1.60
N PHE A 20 -5.47 0.77 -1.80
CA PHE A 20 -4.48 1.84 -1.81
C PHE A 20 -4.69 2.82 -2.96
N GLY A 21 -4.82 2.32 -4.19
CA GLY A 21 -5.10 3.17 -5.35
C GLY A 21 -6.42 3.93 -5.22
N ARG A 22 -7.43 3.32 -4.60
CA ARG A 22 -8.71 3.98 -4.30
C ARG A 22 -8.54 5.09 -3.26
N ALA A 23 -7.76 4.86 -2.21
CA ALA A 23 -7.46 5.87 -1.18
C ALA A 23 -6.67 7.06 -1.74
N LEU A 24 -5.83 6.83 -2.77
CA LEU A 24 -5.11 7.88 -3.50
C LEU A 24 -5.99 8.63 -4.52
N GLY A 25 -7.20 8.16 -4.80
CA GLY A 25 -8.08 8.74 -5.82
C GLY A 25 -7.68 8.42 -7.27
N ILE A 26 -6.88 7.37 -7.48
CA ILE A 26 -6.44 6.95 -8.82
C ILE A 26 -7.59 6.32 -9.61
N PHE A 27 -8.44 5.55 -8.93
CA PHE A 27 -9.56 4.87 -9.58
C PHE A 27 -10.81 5.77 -9.60
N PRO A 28 -11.51 5.86 -10.75
CA PRO A 28 -12.80 6.53 -10.84
C PRO A 28 -13.82 5.98 -9.85
N GLU A 29 -14.78 6.81 -9.44
CA GLU A 29 -15.89 6.39 -8.61
C GLU A 29 -16.67 5.23 -9.27
N GLY A 30 -17.07 4.24 -8.47
CA GLY A 30 -17.74 3.04 -8.96
C GLY A 30 -16.82 1.95 -9.53
N THR A 31 -15.51 2.19 -9.62
CA THR A 31 -14.54 1.14 -9.97
C THR A 31 -14.58 0.04 -8.91
N THR A 32 -14.74 -1.21 -9.36
CA THR A 32 -14.75 -2.39 -8.49
C THR A 32 -13.44 -3.15 -8.61
N PHE A 33 -13.05 -3.90 -7.59
CA PHE A 33 -11.87 -4.76 -7.67
C PHE A 33 -11.94 -5.71 -8.88
N GLY A 34 -13.10 -6.34 -9.12
CA GLY A 34 -13.29 -7.27 -10.22
C GLY A 34 -13.03 -6.66 -11.60
N SER A 35 -13.35 -5.37 -11.82
CA SER A 35 -13.09 -4.70 -13.09
C SER A 35 -11.63 -4.36 -13.34
N VAL A 36 -10.79 -4.33 -12.29
CA VAL A 36 -9.37 -3.93 -12.38
C VAL A 36 -8.39 -5.02 -12.00
N ARG A 37 -8.87 -6.16 -11.47
CA ARG A 37 -8.05 -7.27 -10.96
C ARG A 37 -6.98 -7.72 -11.96
N GLY A 38 -7.32 -7.80 -13.25
CA GLY A 38 -6.37 -8.22 -14.29
C GLY A 38 -5.12 -7.35 -14.38
N MET A 39 -5.19 -6.06 -14.00
CA MET A 39 -4.03 -5.16 -14.04
C MET A 39 -3.01 -5.44 -12.95
N PHE A 40 -3.43 -6.02 -11.82
CA PHE A 40 -2.54 -6.41 -10.72
C PHE A 40 -1.82 -7.72 -11.03
N PHE A 41 -2.49 -8.63 -11.74
CA PHE A 41 -1.88 -9.90 -12.18
C PHE A 41 -0.82 -9.73 -13.28
N MET A 42 -0.92 -8.70 -14.11
CA MET A 42 -0.07 -8.51 -15.30
C MET A 42 1.17 -7.63 -15.07
N GLU A 43 1.54 -7.30 -13.83
CA GLU A 43 2.66 -6.40 -13.52
C GLU A 43 2.68 -5.12 -14.37
N THR A 44 1.51 -4.48 -14.51
CA THR A 44 1.38 -3.20 -15.20
C THR A 44 2.18 -2.10 -14.50
N PRO A 45 2.58 -1.01 -15.20
CA PRO A 45 3.27 0.12 -14.57
C PRO A 45 2.51 0.71 -13.35
N LEU A 46 1.17 0.69 -13.40
CA LEU A 46 0.34 1.09 -12.27
C LEU A 46 0.51 0.13 -11.07
N SER A 47 0.44 -1.19 -11.30
CA SER A 47 0.62 -2.18 -10.23
C SER A 47 2.03 -2.14 -9.64
N SER A 48 3.07 -1.95 -10.45
CA SER A 48 4.45 -1.81 -9.97
C SER A 48 4.59 -0.57 -9.09
N ALA A 49 4.08 0.59 -9.53
CA ALA A 49 4.15 1.82 -8.75
C ALA A 49 3.40 1.73 -7.41
N LEU A 50 2.22 1.09 -7.39
CA LEU A 50 1.45 0.87 -6.16
C LEU A 50 2.18 -0.09 -5.23
N GLY A 51 2.71 -1.20 -5.75
CA GLY A 51 3.49 -2.18 -4.98
C GLY A 51 4.74 -1.57 -4.34
N GLU A 52 5.54 -0.85 -5.12
CA GLU A 52 6.74 -0.15 -4.62
C GLU A 52 6.43 0.84 -3.50
N ALA A 53 5.33 1.59 -3.63
CA ALA A 53 4.89 2.52 -2.61
C ALA A 53 4.41 1.80 -1.34
N MET A 54 3.69 0.68 -1.48
CA MET A 54 3.30 -0.15 -0.32
C MET A 54 4.52 -0.75 0.38
N ASP A 55 5.52 -1.22 -0.37
CA ASP A 55 6.78 -1.71 0.19
C ASP A 55 7.57 -0.62 0.91
N ALA A 56 7.53 0.62 0.42
CA ALA A 56 8.09 1.76 1.14
C ALA A 56 7.37 2.02 2.46
N LEU A 57 6.04 1.87 2.50
CA LEU A 57 5.26 1.98 3.74
C LEU A 57 5.56 0.84 4.73
N VAL A 58 5.88 -0.36 4.24
CA VAL A 58 6.38 -1.46 5.09
C VAL A 58 7.71 -1.10 5.72
N LYS A 59 8.66 -0.56 4.94
CA LYS A 59 10.01 -0.19 5.42
C LYS A 59 9.99 0.84 6.54
N ILE A 60 8.98 1.72 6.57
CA ILE A 60 8.83 2.74 7.62
C ILE A 60 7.84 2.35 8.73
N GLY A 61 7.37 1.10 8.73
CA GLY A 61 6.54 0.52 9.80
C GLY A 61 5.07 0.93 9.80
N VAL A 62 4.56 1.48 8.69
CA VAL A 62 3.12 1.79 8.55
C VAL A 62 2.34 0.53 8.20
N LEU A 63 2.90 -0.29 7.33
CA LEU A 63 2.34 -1.57 6.93
C LEU A 63 3.21 -2.72 7.44
N ALA A 64 2.60 -3.87 7.66
CA ALA A 64 3.26 -5.15 7.74
C ALA A 64 2.98 -5.93 6.45
N TYR A 65 3.91 -6.79 6.07
CA TYR A 65 3.79 -7.69 4.93
C TYR A 65 4.13 -9.13 5.34
N ARG A 66 3.33 -10.10 4.92
CA ARG A 66 3.62 -11.54 5.05
C ARG A 66 2.93 -12.28 3.91
N GLU A 67 3.56 -13.29 3.32
CA GLU A 67 2.90 -14.24 2.40
C GLU A 67 1.94 -13.60 1.36
N ALA A 68 2.35 -12.50 0.71
CA ALA A 68 1.50 -11.74 -0.22
C ALA A 68 0.23 -11.10 0.41
N GLU A 69 0.28 -10.75 1.69
CA GLU A 69 -0.74 -10.01 2.41
C GLU A 69 -0.14 -8.77 3.07
N TYR A 70 -0.91 -7.67 3.10
CA TYR A 70 -0.58 -6.46 3.85
C TYR A 70 -1.57 -6.24 4.99
N ARG A 71 -1.09 -5.60 6.07
CA ARG A 71 -1.92 -5.10 7.16
C ARG A 71 -1.42 -3.73 7.62
N TRP A 72 -2.34 -2.83 7.96
CA TRP A 72 -2.03 -1.58 8.63
C TRP A 72 -1.54 -1.84 10.06
N VAL A 73 -0.40 -1.27 10.41
CA VAL A 73 0.25 -1.49 11.72
C VAL A 73 0.18 -0.24 12.60
N GLY A 74 0.23 0.95 12.01
CA GLY A 74 0.16 2.18 12.80
C GLY A 74 0.72 3.40 12.09
N THR A 75 1.17 4.35 12.89
CA THR A 75 1.73 5.62 12.43
C THR A 75 3.26 5.55 12.36
N VAL A 76 3.84 6.33 11.43
CA VAL A 76 5.28 6.51 11.30
C VAL A 76 5.90 7.16 12.54
N ASP A 77 7.06 6.67 12.97
CA ASP A 77 7.99 7.43 13.81
C ASP A 77 8.71 8.49 12.95
N ILE A 78 8.10 9.69 12.89
CA ILE A 78 8.61 10.81 12.07
C ILE A 78 10.06 11.19 12.44
N PRO A 79 10.44 11.27 13.74
CA PRO A 79 11.84 11.42 14.12
C PRO A 79 12.77 10.35 13.54
N ALA A 80 12.39 9.07 13.56
CA ALA A 80 13.22 8.00 13.00
C ALA A 80 13.40 8.12 11.49
N VAL A 81 12.33 8.46 10.76
CA VAL A 81 12.39 8.68 9.31
C VAL A 81 13.34 9.83 8.96
N ARG A 82 13.27 10.95 9.69
CA ARG A 82 14.20 12.08 9.48
C ARG A 82 15.65 11.66 9.64
N ARG A 83 15.99 10.94 10.71
CA ARG A 83 17.36 10.45 10.93
C ARG A 83 17.86 9.57 9.78
N ALA A 84 17.01 8.67 9.26
CA ALA A 84 17.37 7.81 8.13
C ALA A 84 17.61 8.60 6.84
N THR A 85 16.92 9.72 6.63
CA THR A 85 17.08 10.57 5.43
C THR A 85 18.23 11.58 5.53
N SER A 86 18.67 11.91 6.74
CA SER A 86 19.67 12.98 6.96
C SER A 86 21.12 12.55 6.76
N GLY A 87 21.41 11.26 6.54
CA GLY A 87 22.76 10.82 6.15
C GLY A 87 23.87 11.15 7.14
N ASP A 88 23.59 11.24 8.45
CA ASP A 88 24.65 11.27 9.46
C ASP A 88 25.13 9.83 9.70
N GLN A 89 26.13 9.42 8.92
CA GLN A 89 27.12 8.40 9.31
C GLN A 89 28.24 9.05 10.09
#